data_AF-A0A7J8MCR7-F1
#
_entry.id   AF-A0A7J8MCR7-F1
#
_cell.length_a   1.000
_cell.length_b   1.000
_cell.length_c   1.000
_cell.angle_alpha   90.00
_cell.angle_beta   90.00
_cell.angle_gamma   90.00
#
_symmetry.space_group_name_H-M   'P 1'
#
loop_
_entity.id
_entity.type
_entity.pdbx_description
1 polymer ?
#
loop_
_entity_poly.entity_id
_entity_poly.type
_entity_poly.pdbx_seq_one_letter_code
_entity_poly.pdbx_strand_id
1 'polypeptide(L)'
;MGVVRSIELVATTDGDYPTQEVIIADCGEIPEGADDGVSDFFKDGDIYPDWPVDLDKKPDEISWWMKAVDSIKAFANEQYKKQDYKIALRKYWKALRYLDVCWDLEGIDQAKSSYLRKTKSQIFTNSSVRF
;
A
#
# COMPACT_ATOMS: atom_id res chain seq x y z
N MET A 1 -4.53 9.08 -4.43
CA MET A 1 -5.53 9.22 -3.34
C MET A 1 -4.98 8.89 -1.94
N GLY A 2 -3.84 8.20 -1.80
CA GLY A 2 -3.31 7.88 -0.47
C GLY A 2 -2.95 9.06 0.43
N VAL A 3 -2.36 10.11 -0.15
CA VAL A 3 -2.03 11.35 0.58
C VAL A 3 -3.30 12.03 1.05
N VAL A 4 -4.33 12.11 0.19
CA VAL A 4 -5.62 12.72 0.54
C VAL A 4 -6.29 11.99 1.68
N ARG A 5 -6.36 10.65 1.64
CA ARG A 5 -6.91 9.86 2.75
C ARG A 5 -6.15 10.04 4.06
N SER A 6 -4.83 10.24 3.97
CA SER A 6 -4.01 10.50 5.15
C SER A 6 -4.35 11.85 5.79
N ILE A 7 -4.61 12.87 4.97
CA ILE A 7 -5.05 14.19 5.42
C ILE A 7 -6.47 14.12 6.03
N GLU A 8 -7.39 13.40 5.37
CA GLU A 8 -8.77 13.22 5.85
C GLU A 8 -8.87 12.55 7.22
N LEU A 9 -7.90 11.70 7.57
CA LEU A 9 -7.87 10.99 8.85
C LEU A 9 -7.17 11.76 9.98
N VAL A 10 -6.63 12.96 9.70
CA VAL A 10 -6.06 13.81 10.75
C VAL A 10 -7.19 14.30 11.64
N ALA A 11 -7.08 14.04 12.94
CA ALA A 11 -8.09 14.48 13.91
C ALA A 11 -8.24 16.00 13.84
N THR A 12 -9.48 16.49 13.96
CA THR A 12 -9.79 17.92 13.97
C THR A 12 -10.16 18.40 15.37
N THR A 13 -9.94 19.69 15.63
CA THR A 13 -10.47 20.40 16.81
C THR A 13 -11.82 21.03 16.47
N ASP A 14 -12.41 21.76 17.43
CA ASP A 14 -13.58 22.60 17.18
C ASP A 14 -13.32 23.54 15.99
N GLY A 15 -14.26 23.57 15.05
CA GLY A 15 -14.14 24.35 13.81
C GLY A 15 -13.38 23.68 12.67
N ASP A 16 -13.22 22.35 12.70
CA ASP A 16 -12.63 21.54 11.61
C ASP A 16 -11.14 21.82 11.32
N TYR A 17 -10.42 22.43 12.26
CA TYR A 17 -8.98 22.63 12.14
C TYR A 17 -8.22 21.35 12.44
N PRO A 18 -7.23 20.95 11.62
CA PRO A 18 -6.44 19.76 11.89
C PRO A 18 -5.60 19.94 13.15
N THR A 19 -5.54 18.91 13.98
CA THR A 19 -4.73 18.85 15.21
C THR A 19 -3.23 18.80 14.94
N GLN A 20 -2.84 18.45 13.72
CA GLN A 20 -1.46 18.40 13.24
C GLN A 20 -1.31 19.35 12.05
N GLU A 21 -0.10 19.87 11.87
CA GLU A 21 0.23 20.75 10.77
C GLU A 21 0.16 20.00 9.43
N VAL A 22 -0.67 20.51 8.51
CA VAL A 22 -0.83 19.99 7.13
C VAL A 22 -0.49 21.14 6.18
N ILE A 23 0.71 21.09 5.58
CA ILE A 23 1.24 22.13 4.70
C ILE A 23 1.52 21.56 3.31
N ILE A 24 1.23 22.34 2.28
CA ILE A 24 1.73 22.11 0.92
C ILE A 24 3.19 22.58 0.90
N ALA A 25 4.12 21.64 1.08
CA ALA A 25 5.54 21.95 1.16
C ALA A 25 6.16 22.34 -0.19
N ASP A 26 5.60 21.84 -1.28
CA ASP A 26 6.01 22.14 -2.65
C ASP A 26 4.81 21.98 -3.60
N CYS A 27 4.81 22.72 -4.71
CA CYS A 27 3.76 22.64 -5.73
C CYS A 27 4.28 23.10 -7.11
N GLY A 28 3.65 22.60 -8.17
CA GLY A 28 4.00 22.93 -9.54
C GLY A 28 3.08 22.24 -10.54
N GLU A 29 3.41 22.36 -11.82
CA GLU A 29 2.73 21.64 -12.90
C GLU A 29 3.50 20.36 -13.23
N ILE A 30 2.78 19.24 -13.37
CA ILE A 30 3.32 17.97 -13.83
C ILE A 30 3.16 17.93 -15.36
N PRO A 31 4.24 17.92 -16.15
CA PRO A 31 4.16 17.84 -17.61
C PRO A 31 3.48 16.55 -18.08
N GLU A 32 2.89 16.59 -19.28
CA GLU A 32 2.28 15.39 -19.87
C GLU A 32 3.32 14.28 -20.05
N GLY A 33 3.07 13.12 -19.45
CA GLY A 33 3.97 11.96 -19.47
C GLY A 33 5.12 12.00 -18.45
N ALA A 34 5.22 13.03 -17.62
CA ALA A 34 6.13 13.03 -16.47
C ALA A 34 5.58 12.13 -15.35
N ASP A 35 6.50 11.55 -14.57
CA ASP A 35 6.17 10.80 -13.37
C ASP A 35 5.53 11.72 -12.32
N ASP A 36 4.44 11.27 -11.71
CA ASP A 36 3.73 12.00 -10.67
C ASP A 36 4.40 11.89 -9.29
N GLY A 37 5.42 11.03 -9.18
CA GLY A 37 6.22 10.83 -7.97
C GLY A 37 5.48 10.06 -6.87
N VAL A 38 4.36 9.41 -7.19
CA VAL A 38 3.55 8.64 -6.23
C VAL A 38 4.09 7.21 -6.10
N SER A 39 4.82 6.71 -7.10
CA SER A 39 5.53 5.44 -7.08
C SER A 39 6.96 5.60 -6.53
N ASP A 40 7.48 4.59 -5.81
CA ASP A 40 8.82 4.59 -5.20
C ASP A 40 9.17 5.86 -4.38
N PHE A 41 8.18 6.45 -3.69
CA PHE A 41 8.35 7.70 -2.92
C PHE A 41 9.52 7.65 -1.92
N PHE A 42 9.75 6.49 -1.31
CA PHE A 42 10.83 6.30 -0.34
C PHE A 42 12.17 5.92 -0.97
N LYS A 43 12.24 5.82 -2.31
CA LYS A 43 13.40 5.31 -3.07
C LYS A 43 13.91 3.99 -2.53
N ASP A 44 12.95 3.15 -2.14
CA ASP A 44 13.18 1.92 -1.41
C ASP A 44 13.06 0.69 -2.32
N GLY A 45 12.70 0.90 -3.59
CA GLY A 45 12.58 -0.13 -4.62
C GLY A 45 11.17 -0.72 -4.73
N ASP A 46 10.21 -0.23 -3.94
CA ASP A 46 8.80 -0.59 -4.04
C ASP A 46 8.11 0.26 -5.13
N ILE A 47 8.02 -0.33 -6.31
CA ILE A 47 7.46 0.30 -7.51
C ILE A 47 5.93 0.44 -7.50
N TYR A 48 5.25 -0.12 -6.50
CA TYR A 48 3.79 -0.07 -6.44
C TYR A 48 3.33 1.23 -5.74
N PRO A 49 2.21 1.85 -6.14
CA PRO A 49 1.60 2.93 -5.38
C PRO A 49 1.14 2.48 -3.98
N ASP A 50 1.01 3.40 -3.03
CA ASP A 50 0.54 3.05 -1.67
C ASP A 50 -0.91 2.54 -1.60
N TRP A 51 -1.71 2.92 -2.60
CA TRP A 51 -3.09 2.49 -2.77
C TRP A 51 -3.33 1.91 -4.17
N PRO A 52 -3.99 0.74 -4.28
CA PRO A 52 -4.33 0.13 -5.57
C PRO A 52 -5.08 1.03 -6.54
N VAL A 53 -5.90 1.94 -6.02
CA VAL A 53 -6.70 2.86 -6.83
C VAL A 53 -5.86 3.87 -7.61
N ASP A 54 -4.62 4.10 -7.14
CA ASP A 54 -3.65 5.04 -7.70
C ASP A 54 -2.78 4.39 -8.78
N LEU A 55 -3.03 3.14 -9.18
CA LEU A 55 -2.41 2.53 -10.35
C LEU A 55 -2.97 3.14 -11.65
N ASP A 56 -2.08 3.59 -12.54
CA ASP A 56 -2.43 4.10 -13.88
C ASP A 56 -3.25 3.10 -14.69
N LYS A 57 -2.85 1.84 -14.64
CA LYS A 57 -3.53 0.72 -15.29
C LYS A 57 -3.82 -0.33 -14.25
N LYS A 58 -5.09 -0.70 -14.13
CA LYS A 58 -5.58 -1.77 -13.25
C LYS A 58 -5.73 -3.03 -14.10
N PRO A 59 -4.82 -4.01 -13.99
CA PRO A 59 -4.93 -5.23 -14.79
C PRO A 59 -6.11 -6.06 -14.29
N ASP A 60 -6.85 -6.67 -15.20
CA ASP A 60 -7.93 -7.60 -14.81
C ASP A 60 -7.37 -8.97 -14.36
N GLU A 61 -6.10 -9.24 -14.70
CA GLU A 61 -5.44 -10.49 -14.36
C GLU A 61 -5.08 -10.57 -12.86
N ILE A 62 -5.79 -11.42 -12.12
CA ILE A 62 -5.48 -11.72 -10.71
C ILE A 62 -4.02 -12.16 -10.48
N SER A 63 -3.39 -12.79 -11.47
CA SER A 63 -1.99 -13.23 -11.38
C SER A 63 -1.03 -12.05 -11.18
N TRP A 64 -1.34 -10.91 -11.78
CA TRP A 64 -0.57 -9.68 -11.62
C TRP A 64 -0.70 -9.13 -10.20
N TRP A 65 -1.93 -9.09 -9.67
CA TRP A 65 -2.19 -8.62 -8.31
C TRP A 65 -1.53 -9.52 -7.26
N MET A 66 -1.57 -10.84 -7.45
CA MET A 66 -0.86 -11.79 -6.58
C MET A 66 0.66 -11.54 -6.58
N LYS A 67 1.27 -11.28 -7.75
CA LYS A 67 2.69 -10.91 -7.86
C LYS A 67 3.00 -9.60 -7.15
N ALA A 68 2.12 -8.60 -7.27
CA ALA A 68 2.27 -7.33 -6.57
C ALA A 68 2.23 -7.54 -5.04
N VAL A 69 1.25 -8.28 -4.53
CA VAL A 69 1.16 -8.64 -3.10
C VAL A 69 2.42 -9.35 -2.62
N ASP A 70 2.93 -10.32 -3.38
CA ASP A 70 4.13 -11.05 -2.98
C ASP A 70 5.40 -10.20 -3.00
N SER A 71 5.53 -9.31 -3.98
CA SER A 71 6.64 -8.35 -4.04
C SER A 71 6.61 -7.39 -2.84
N ILE A 72 5.46 -6.79 -2.54
CA ILE A 72 5.29 -5.88 -1.39
C ILE A 72 5.53 -6.63 -0.07
N LYS A 73 5.01 -7.86 0.06
CA LYS A 73 5.24 -8.71 1.25
C LYS A 73 6.71 -9.08 1.42
N ALA A 74 7.41 -9.43 0.33
CA ALA A 74 8.83 -9.75 0.37
C ALA A 74 9.64 -8.54 0.86
N PHE A 75 9.31 -7.35 0.35
CA PHE A 75 9.92 -6.11 0.80
C PHE A 75 9.64 -5.84 2.31
N ALA A 76 8.40 -6.00 2.75
CA ALA A 76 8.05 -5.88 4.17
C ALA A 76 8.84 -6.84 5.06
N ASN A 77 9.04 -8.09 4.62
CA ASN A 77 9.85 -9.08 5.32
C ASN A 77 11.33 -8.66 5.40
N GLU A 78 11.88 -8.04 4.36
CA GLU A 78 13.26 -7.54 4.36
C GLU A 78 13.45 -6.40 5.37
N GLN A 79 12.52 -5.45 5.40
CA GLN A 79 12.55 -4.35 6.37
C GLN A 79 12.38 -4.86 7.80
N TYR A 80 11.50 -5.85 7.98
CA TYR A 80 11.31 -6.53 9.26
C TYR A 80 12.61 -7.19 9.74
N LYS A 81 13.35 -7.88 8.86
CA LYS A 81 14.66 -8.47 9.18
C LYS A 81 15.71 -7.43 9.56
N LYS A 82 15.63 -6.23 8.97
CA LYS A 82 16.49 -5.08 9.30
C LYS A 82 16.06 -4.36 10.59
N GLN A 83 15.03 -4.85 11.28
CA GLN A 83 14.44 -4.24 12.47
C GLN A 83 13.78 -2.87 12.22
N ASP A 84 13.54 -2.49 10.95
CA ASP A 84 12.73 -1.33 10.62
C ASP A 84 11.25 -1.72 10.58
N TYR A 85 10.71 -1.85 11.79
CA TYR A 85 9.37 -2.34 11.99
C TYR A 85 8.27 -1.37 11.56
N LYS A 86 8.55 -0.06 11.61
CA LYS A 86 7.59 0.97 11.17
C LYS A 86 7.37 0.88 9.66
N ILE A 87 8.47 0.78 8.89
CA ILE A 87 8.37 0.61 7.44
C ILE A 87 7.77 -0.75 7.11
N ALA A 88 8.21 -1.83 7.78
CA ALA A 88 7.67 -3.16 7.56
C ALA A 88 6.13 -3.19 7.75
N LEU A 89 5.63 -2.62 8.84
CA LEU A 89 4.19 -2.58 9.13
C LEU A 89 3.41 -1.79 8.06
N ARG A 90 3.93 -0.64 7.64
CA ARG A 90 3.33 0.15 6.55
C ARG A 90 3.21 -0.67 5.26
N LYS A 91 4.28 -1.40 4.90
CA LYS A 91 4.33 -2.23 3.69
C LYS A 91 3.46 -3.49 3.80
N TYR A 92 3.35 -4.10 4.99
CA TYR A 92 2.37 -5.18 5.22
C TYR A 92 0.93 -4.72 5.01
N TRP A 93 0.57 -3.54 5.52
CA TRP A 93 -0.77 -2.99 5.34
C TRP A 93 -1.04 -2.64 3.88
N LYS A 94 -0.03 -2.14 3.16
CA LYS A 94 -0.08 -1.97 1.71
C LYS A 94 -0.35 -3.30 1.00
N ALA A 95 0.38 -4.36 1.33
CA ALA A 95 0.13 -5.69 0.77
C ALA A 95 -1.30 -6.18 1.03
N LEU A 96 -1.87 -5.90 2.22
CA LEU A 96 -3.27 -6.22 2.51
C LEU A 96 -4.25 -5.45 1.62
N ARG A 97 -4.02 -4.14 1.39
CA ARG A 97 -4.87 -3.35 0.48
C ARG A 97 -4.88 -3.94 -0.94
N TYR A 98 -3.71 -4.33 -1.46
CA TYR A 98 -3.60 -5.00 -2.75
C TYR A 98 -4.28 -6.37 -2.76
N LEU A 99 -4.10 -7.14 -1.68
CA LEU A 99 -4.74 -8.45 -1.52
C LEU A 99 -6.26 -8.34 -1.47
N ASP A 100 -6.79 -7.27 -0.86
CA ASP A 100 -8.23 -7.11 -0.74
C ASP A 100 -8.89 -6.86 -2.11
N VAL A 101 -8.21 -6.17 -3.04
CA VAL A 101 -8.67 -6.02 -4.44
C VAL A 101 -8.74 -7.37 -5.16
N CYS A 102 -7.86 -8.33 -4.83
CA CYS A 102 -7.89 -9.64 -5.46
C CYS A 102 -9.21 -10.38 -5.26
N TRP A 103 -9.99 -10.08 -4.20
CA TRP A 103 -11.28 -10.74 -3.94
C TRP A 103 -12.40 -10.29 -4.87
N ASP A 104 -12.26 -9.10 -5.46
CA ASP A 104 -13.26 -8.51 -6.35
C ASP A 104 -13.00 -8.87 -7.82
N LEU A 105 -11.86 -9.50 -8.13
CA LEU A 105 -11.47 -9.88 -9.49
C LEU A 105 -12.06 -11.22 -9.92
N GLU A 106 -12.36 -11.33 -11.21
CA GLU A 106 -12.75 -12.59 -11.83
C GLU A 106 -11.55 -13.56 -11.93
N GLY A 107 -11.84 -14.86 -12.03
CA GLY A 107 -10.80 -15.89 -12.19
C GLY A 107 -10.11 -16.33 -10.89
N ILE A 108 -10.71 -16.03 -9.72
CA ILE A 108 -10.37 -16.68 -8.45
C ILE A 108 -10.86 -18.13 -8.51
N ASP A 109 -9.93 -19.07 -8.63
CA ASP A 109 -10.19 -20.49 -8.40
C ASP A 109 -9.95 -20.88 -6.93
N GLN A 110 -10.26 -22.12 -6.59
CA GLN A 110 -10.08 -22.66 -5.24
C GLN A 110 -8.61 -22.61 -4.77
N ALA A 111 -7.65 -22.82 -5.67
CA ALA A 111 -6.23 -22.81 -5.34
C ALA A 111 -5.74 -21.40 -5.04
N LYS A 112 -6.11 -20.42 -5.87
CA LYS A 112 -5.80 -18.99 -5.67
C LYS A 112 -6.47 -18.46 -4.40
N SER A 113 -7.73 -18.81 -4.15
CA SER A 113 -8.43 -18.43 -2.91
C SER A 113 -7.70 -18.94 -1.66
N SER A 114 -7.29 -20.22 -1.67
CA SER A 114 -6.48 -20.80 -0.59
C SER A 114 -5.15 -20.07 -0.40
N TYR A 115 -4.47 -19.74 -1.50
CA TYR A 115 -3.23 -18.97 -1.48
C TYR A 115 -3.41 -17.58 -0.86
N LEU A 116 -4.44 -16.82 -1.29
CA LEU A 116 -4.72 -15.49 -0.76
C LEU A 116 -5.02 -15.53 0.74
N ARG A 117 -5.80 -16.52 1.21
CA ARG A 117 -6.05 -16.70 2.66
C ARG A 117 -4.76 -16.99 3.42
N LYS A 118 -3.91 -17.87 2.89
CA LYS A 118 -2.61 -18.17 3.51
C LYS A 118 -1.73 -16.93 3.59
N THR A 119 -1.63 -16.16 2.50
CA THR A 119 -0.87 -14.91 2.45
C THR A 119 -1.42 -13.88 3.43
N LYS A 120 -2.74 -13.71 3.50
CA LYS A 120 -3.40 -12.82 4.47
C LYS A 120 -3.06 -13.21 5.92
N SER A 121 -3.11 -14.50 6.25
CA SER A 121 -2.72 -15.02 7.57
C SER A 121 -1.24 -14.74 7.91
N GLN A 122 -0.33 -14.94 6.95
CA GLN A 122 1.09 -14.62 7.13
C GLN A 122 1.31 -13.14 7.42
N ILE A 123 0.67 -12.25 6.65
CA ILE A 123 0.80 -10.80 6.85
C ILE A 123 0.27 -10.41 8.24
N PHE A 124 -0.89 -10.92 8.65
CA PHE A 124 -1.42 -10.64 9.98
C PHE A 124 -0.48 -11.12 11.10
N THR A 125 0.06 -12.32 10.98
CA THR A 125 1.00 -12.87 11.96
C THR A 125 2.23 -11.98 12.09
N ASN A 126 2.84 -11.58 10.97
CA ASN A 126 4.03 -10.72 10.98
C ASN A 126 3.72 -9.29 11.48
N SER A 127 2.53 -8.77 11.20
CA SER A 127 2.09 -7.44 11.66
C SER A 127 1.65 -7.41 13.13
N SER A 128 1.36 -8.58 13.72
CA SER A 128 0.88 -8.70 15.11
C SER A 128 1.99 -8.66 16.15
N VAL A 129 3.26 -8.65 15.71
CA VAL A 129 4.40 -8.57 16.63
C VAL A 129 4.34 -7.21 17.33
N ARG A 130 4.09 -7.26 18.63
CA ARG A 130 4.07 -6.08 19.51
C ARG A 130 5.51 -5.56 19.63
N PHE A 131 5.68 -4.28 19.30
CA PHE A 131 6.83 -3.48 19.70
C PHE A 131 6.54 -2.78 21.01
#